data_AF-A0AB34P0Q5-F1
#
_entry.id   AF-A0AB34P0Q5-F1
#
_cell.length_a   1.000
_cell.length_b   1.000
_cell.length_c   1.000
_cell.angle_alpha   90.00
_cell.angle_beta   90.00
_cell.angle_gamma   90.00
#
_symmetry.space_group_name_H-M   'P 1'
#
loop_
_entity.id
_entity.type
_entity.pdbx_description
1 polymer ?
#
loop_
_entity_poly.entity_id
_entity_poly.type
_entity_poly.pdbx_seq_one_letter_code
_entity_poly.pdbx_strand_id
1 'polypeptide(L)'
;MRKRQEYIWCLIALPDGNKEWYCLSKVLRRALFIEKKNNQFWKQTMIGNYITVARSKYIKGRARLTVGRIEKIRIRKNGAADWHWSRNQFITAEHLLNLKDSYNYLRHDYCWYNRLAIKMALIYWHNKLLQIKLNSIRYAVKKKRLKLERTLKNGRKDFS
;
A
#
# COMPACT_ATOMS: atom_id res chain seq x y z
N MET A 1 -3.32 -10.61 -35.08
CA MET A 1 -2.79 -11.11 -33.79
C MET A 1 -3.56 -10.48 -32.63
N ARG A 2 -4.32 -11.25 -31.83
CA ARG A 2 -4.93 -10.74 -30.59
C ARG A 2 -3.80 -10.41 -29.60
N LYS A 3 -3.60 -9.11 -29.26
CA LYS A 3 -2.68 -8.70 -28.19
C LYS A 3 -3.03 -9.48 -26.93
N ARG A 4 -2.12 -10.34 -26.46
CA ARG A 4 -2.27 -11.06 -25.18
C ARG A 4 -2.53 -10.03 -24.09
N GLN A 5 -3.70 -10.09 -23.48
CA GLN A 5 -4.11 -9.08 -22.51
C GLN A 5 -3.36 -9.33 -21.20
N GLU A 6 -2.37 -8.48 -20.89
CA GLU A 6 -1.66 -8.54 -19.63
C GLU A 6 -2.50 -7.91 -18.51
N TYR A 7 -2.47 -8.52 -17.33
CA TYR A 7 -3.16 -8.07 -16.12
C TYR A 7 -2.15 -7.86 -15.01
N ILE A 8 -2.34 -6.80 -14.23
CA ILE A 8 -1.50 -6.46 -13.09
C ILE A 8 -2.21 -6.96 -11.83
N TRP A 9 -1.54 -7.84 -11.11
CA TRP A 9 -1.99 -8.40 -9.84
C TRP A 9 -1.15 -7.82 -8.71
N CYS A 10 -1.82 -7.35 -7.66
CA CYS A 10 -1.21 -6.85 -6.44
C CYS A 10 -1.48 -7.81 -5.29
N LEU A 11 -0.44 -8.21 -4.56
CA LEU A 11 -0.59 -8.85 -3.27
C LEU A 11 -0.88 -7.75 -2.26
N ILE A 12 -2.05 -7.83 -1.65
CA ILE A 12 -2.56 -6.80 -0.76
C ILE A 12 -2.62 -7.39 0.64
N ALA A 13 -1.91 -6.76 1.56
CA ALA A 13 -2.06 -7.01 2.98
C ALA A 13 -3.30 -6.27 3.49
N LEU A 14 -4.10 -6.97 4.27
CA LEU A 14 -5.35 -6.49 4.84
C LEU A 14 -5.18 -6.18 6.34
N PRO A 15 -6.09 -5.38 6.93
CA PRO A 15 -6.01 -5.04 8.37
C PRO A 15 -6.11 -6.25 9.31
N ASP A 16 -6.74 -7.34 8.86
CA ASP A 16 -6.86 -8.61 9.58
C ASP A 16 -5.56 -9.44 9.56
N GLY A 17 -4.50 -8.97 8.89
CA GLY A 17 -3.23 -9.67 8.74
C GLY A 17 -3.18 -10.60 7.54
N ASN A 18 -4.32 -10.87 6.89
CA ASN A 18 -4.37 -11.71 5.70
C ASN A 18 -3.71 -11.00 4.50
N LYS A 19 -3.20 -11.82 3.57
CA LYS A 19 -2.61 -11.33 2.32
C LYS A 19 -3.25 -12.04 1.15
N GLU A 20 -3.78 -11.27 0.22
CA GLU A 20 -4.55 -11.80 -0.90
C GLU A 20 -4.18 -11.11 -2.21
N TRP A 21 -4.32 -11.84 -3.32
CA TRP A 21 -4.04 -11.31 -4.64
C TRP A 21 -5.28 -10.66 -5.24
N TYR A 22 -5.15 -9.40 -5.63
CA TYR A 22 -6.19 -8.66 -6.34
C TYR A 22 -5.69 -8.21 -7.71
N CYS A 23 -6.54 -8.33 -8.72
CA CYS A 23 -6.30 -7.80 -10.05
C CYS A 23 -6.68 -6.31 -10.08
N LEU A 24 -5.80 -5.48 -10.63
CA LEU A 24 -6.09 -4.06 -10.78
C LEU A 24 -7.19 -3.82 -11.80
N SER A 25 -8.02 -2.83 -11.53
CA SER A 25 -9.09 -2.40 -12.44
C SER A 25 -8.57 -2.02 -13.82
N LYS A 26 -9.45 -2.03 -14.82
CA LYS A 26 -9.11 -1.67 -16.21
C LYS A 26 -8.49 -0.26 -16.31
N VAL A 27 -9.02 0.71 -15.56
CA VAL A 27 -8.57 2.12 -15.61
C VAL A 27 -7.17 2.24 -15.00
N LEU A 28 -6.99 1.74 -13.77
CA LEU A 28 -5.71 1.82 -13.07
C LEU A 28 -4.62 1.02 -13.81
N ARG A 29 -4.98 -0.14 -14.36
CA ARG A 29 -4.08 -0.94 -15.20
C ARG A 29 -3.60 -0.18 -16.44
N ARG A 30 -4.47 0.57 -17.12
CA ARG A 30 -4.07 1.38 -18.28
C ARG A 30 -3.08 2.46 -17.88
N ALA A 31 -3.36 3.18 -16.79
CA ALA A 31 -2.45 4.20 -16.27
C ALA A 31 -1.07 3.60 -15.93
N LEU A 32 -1.03 2.45 -15.25
CA LEU A 32 0.23 1.79 -14.92
C LEU A 32 0.98 1.22 -16.12
N PHE A 33 0.28 0.81 -17.19
CA PHE A 33 0.96 0.42 -18.42
C PHE A 33 1.56 1.61 -19.18
N ILE A 34 0.98 2.81 -19.04
CA ILE A 34 1.59 4.04 -19.54
C ILE A 34 2.82 4.36 -18.70
N GLU A 35 2.69 4.36 -17.38
CA GLU A 35 3.81 4.59 -16.45
C GLU A 35 4.96 3.60 -16.66
N LYS A 36 4.66 2.32 -16.88
CA LYS A 36 5.66 1.28 -17.18
C LYS A 36 6.53 1.61 -18.39
N LYS A 37 6.03 2.36 -19.38
CA LYS A 37 6.83 2.76 -20.55
C LYS A 37 7.83 3.87 -20.21
N ASN A 38 7.50 4.72 -19.24
CA ASN A 38 8.29 5.89 -18.88
C ASN A 38 9.21 5.64 -17.67
N ASN A 39 8.84 4.70 -16.80
CA ASN A 39 9.49 4.47 -15.52
C ASN A 39 9.74 2.96 -15.30
N GLN A 40 11.01 2.54 -15.30
CA GLN A 40 11.39 1.15 -15.06
C GLN A 40 11.05 0.68 -13.63
N PHE A 41 10.99 1.61 -12.68
CA PHE A 41 10.74 1.37 -11.26
C PHE A 41 9.27 1.52 -10.85
N TRP A 42 8.34 1.63 -11.81
CA TRP A 42 6.89 1.81 -11.57
C TRP A 42 6.27 0.80 -10.59
N LYS A 43 6.84 -0.41 -10.46
CA LYS A 43 6.36 -1.39 -9.47
C LYS A 43 6.69 -0.95 -8.05
N GLN A 44 7.88 -0.40 -7.84
CA GLN A 44 8.38 0.01 -6.54
C GLN A 44 7.64 1.26 -6.06
N THR A 45 7.27 2.17 -6.97
CA THR A 45 6.45 3.35 -6.64
C THR A 45 5.04 2.99 -6.16
N MET A 46 4.55 1.81 -6.53
CA MET A 46 3.25 1.29 -6.10
C MET A 46 3.31 0.47 -4.81
N ILE A 47 4.44 -0.16 -4.51
CA ILE A 47 4.61 -0.94 -3.28
C ILE A 47 4.61 0.00 -2.08
N GLY A 48 3.85 -0.36 -1.05
CA GLY A 48 3.68 0.43 0.16
C GLY A 48 2.48 1.39 0.11
N ASN A 49 1.90 1.64 -1.06
CA ASN A 49 0.66 2.41 -1.20
C ASN A 49 -0.57 1.60 -0.77
N TYR A 50 -1.67 2.30 -0.55
CA TYR A 50 -2.91 1.72 -0.06
C TYR A 50 -4.00 1.83 -1.12
N ILE A 51 -4.78 0.77 -1.31
CA ILE A 51 -5.78 0.68 -2.36
C ILE A 51 -7.07 0.07 -1.82
N THR A 52 -8.20 0.57 -2.33
CA THR A 52 -9.51 0.02 -1.99
C THR A 52 -9.77 -1.26 -2.77
N VAL A 53 -10.19 -2.31 -2.08
CA VAL A 53 -10.50 -3.63 -2.65
C VAL A 53 -11.87 -4.12 -2.20
N ALA A 54 -12.50 -4.95 -3.03
CA ALA A 54 -13.70 -5.66 -2.64
C ALA A 54 -13.34 -6.92 -1.83
N ARG A 55 -14.14 -7.26 -0.82
CA ARG A 55 -14.02 -8.46 0.02
C ARG A 55 -15.13 -9.47 -0.23
N SER A 56 -16.05 -9.16 -1.14
CA SER A 56 -17.19 -10.02 -1.44
C SER A 56 -17.63 -9.85 -2.89
N LYS A 57 -18.37 -10.84 -3.40
CA LYS A 57 -19.11 -10.74 -4.66
C LYS A 57 -20.06 -9.55 -4.63
N TYR A 58 -20.28 -8.99 -5.82
CA TYR A 58 -21.25 -7.93 -6.02
C TYR A 58 -22.65 -8.52 -6.01
N ILE A 59 -23.48 -8.06 -5.08
CA ILE A 59 -24.90 -8.40 -5.01
C ILE A 59 -25.65 -7.08 -5.12
N LYS A 60 -26.51 -6.94 -6.15
CA LYS A 60 -27.25 -5.70 -6.45
C LYS A 60 -26.34 -4.46 -6.53
N GLY A 61 -25.18 -4.60 -7.17
CA GLY A 61 -24.19 -3.52 -7.33
C GLY A 61 -23.39 -3.17 -6.06
N ARG A 62 -23.59 -3.89 -4.95
CA ARG A 62 -22.92 -3.63 -3.67
C ARG A 62 -21.93 -4.76 -3.35
N ALA A 63 -20.76 -4.38 -2.86
CA ALA A 63 -19.77 -5.30 -2.31
C ALA A 63 -19.21 -4.71 -1.01
N ARG A 64 -18.75 -5.58 -0.11
CA ARG A 64 -18.01 -5.15 1.09
C ARG A 64 -16.66 -4.63 0.64
N LEU A 65 -16.32 -3.40 1.01
CA LEU A 65 -15.06 -2.77 0.62
C LEU A 65 -14.16 -2.59 1.84
N THR A 66 -12.86 -2.64 1.59
CA THR A 66 -11.83 -2.29 2.60
C THR A 66 -10.62 -1.68 1.91
N VAL A 67 -9.69 -1.16 2.70
CA VAL A 67 -8.41 -0.63 2.24
C VAL A 67 -7.30 -1.59 2.65
N GLY A 68 -6.45 -1.96 1.70
CA GLY A 68 -5.28 -2.78 1.96
C GLY A 68 -4.00 -2.16 1.41
N ARG A 69 -2.86 -2.61 1.93
CA ARG A 69 -1.54 -2.14 1.53
C ARG A 69 -0.96 -3.04 0.44
N ILE A 70 -0.41 -2.45 -0.61
CA ILE A 70 0.25 -3.18 -1.69
C ILE A 70 1.63 -3.64 -1.22
N GLU A 71 1.85 -4.95 -1.17
CA GLU A 71 3.12 -5.55 -0.74
C GLU A 71 3.94 -6.07 -1.92
N LYS A 72 3.30 -6.63 -2.95
CA LYS A 72 3.97 -7.17 -4.15
C LYS A 72 3.13 -6.97 -5.39
N ILE A 73 3.78 -6.92 -6.56
CA ILE A 73 3.11 -6.76 -7.85
C ILE A 73 3.61 -7.83 -8.83
N ARG A 74 2.69 -8.47 -9.55
CA ARG A 74 2.98 -9.45 -10.60
C ARG A 74 2.15 -9.15 -11.85
N ILE A 75 2.73 -9.37 -13.02
CA ILE A 75 1.99 -9.34 -14.29
C ILE A 75 1.60 -10.78 -14.62
N ARG A 76 0.34 -11.01 -14.95
CA ARG A 76 -0.19 -12.31 -15.38
C ARG A 76 -0.98 -12.15 -16.67
N LYS A 77 -1.19 -13.26 -17.39
CA LYS A 77 -1.99 -13.28 -18.63
C LYS A 77 -3.49 -13.37 -18.36
N ASN A 78 -3.89 -13.75 -17.15
CA ASN A 78 -5.28 -13.96 -16.77
C ASN A 78 -5.71 -12.87 -15.78
N GLY A 79 -6.93 -12.33 -15.96
CA GLY A 79 -7.57 -11.43 -15.01
C GLY A 79 -8.23 -12.18 -13.86
N ALA A 80 -8.78 -11.44 -12.89
CA ALA A 80 -9.59 -12.06 -11.84
C ALA A 80 -10.92 -12.55 -12.42
N ALA A 81 -11.30 -13.79 -12.08
CA ALA A 81 -12.56 -14.40 -12.53
C ALA A 81 -13.77 -13.96 -11.67
N ASP A 82 -13.51 -13.34 -10.53
CA ASP A 82 -14.47 -13.09 -9.47
C ASP A 82 -14.28 -11.71 -8.84
N TRP A 83 -14.56 -11.55 -7.55
CA TRP A 83 -14.57 -10.28 -6.84
C TRP A 83 -13.20 -9.72 -6.48
N HIS A 84 -12.11 -10.42 -6.81
CA HIS A 84 -10.73 -10.00 -6.56
C HIS A 84 -10.26 -8.83 -7.44
N TRP A 85 -11.15 -7.90 -7.80
CA TRP A 85 -10.79 -6.66 -8.50
C TRP A 85 -10.57 -5.52 -7.52
N SER A 86 -9.52 -4.74 -7.74
CA SER A 86 -9.31 -3.48 -7.02
C SER A 86 -10.28 -2.40 -7.52
N ARG A 87 -10.49 -1.36 -6.70
CA ARG A 87 -11.04 -0.08 -7.16
C ARG A 87 -9.96 0.78 -7.78
N ASN A 88 -10.39 1.88 -8.41
CA ASN A 88 -9.50 2.86 -9.04
C ASN A 88 -8.83 3.80 -8.02
N GLN A 89 -9.37 3.83 -6.80
CA GLN A 89 -8.94 4.73 -5.73
C GLN A 89 -7.79 4.11 -4.94
N PHE A 90 -6.65 4.79 -4.93
CA PHE A 90 -5.49 4.45 -4.12
C PHE A 90 -4.87 5.72 -3.54
N ILE A 91 -4.20 5.60 -2.40
CA ILE A 91 -3.51 6.68 -1.68
C ILE A 91 -2.07 6.27 -1.40
N THR A 92 -1.18 7.26 -1.35
CA THR A 92 0.23 7.04 -0.98
C THR A 92 0.40 6.98 0.53
N ALA A 93 1.54 6.47 0.98
CA ALA A 93 1.87 6.46 2.41
C ALA A 93 1.97 7.86 3.01
N GLU A 94 2.41 8.85 2.23
CA GLU A 94 2.45 10.25 2.67
C GLU A 94 1.06 10.82 2.87
N HIS A 95 0.15 10.57 1.92
CA HIS A 95 -1.23 11.03 2.03
C HIS A 95 -1.95 10.40 3.22
N LEU A 96 -1.65 9.14 3.55
CA LEU A 96 -2.20 8.45 4.73
C LEU A 96 -1.85 9.12 6.07
N LEU A 97 -0.78 9.91 6.14
CA LEU A 97 -0.47 10.69 7.35
C LEU A 97 -1.56 11.72 7.64
N ASN A 98 -2.23 12.23 6.60
CA ASN A 98 -3.44 13.02 6.74
C ASN A 98 -4.67 12.11 6.59
N LEU A 99 -5.11 11.56 7.74
CA LEU A 99 -6.25 10.65 7.80
C LEU A 99 -7.55 11.26 7.27
N LYS A 100 -7.77 12.55 7.51
CA LYS A 100 -9.01 13.24 7.10
C LYS A 100 -9.10 13.31 5.58
N ASP A 101 -8.03 13.74 4.93
CA ASP A 101 -8.00 13.88 3.48
C ASP A 101 -8.01 12.51 2.79
N SER A 102 -7.23 11.55 3.31
CA SER A 102 -7.26 10.16 2.86
C SER A 102 -8.64 9.53 2.95
N TYR A 103 -9.34 9.75 4.07
CA TYR A 103 -10.70 9.26 4.24
C TYR A 103 -11.66 9.93 3.29
N ASN A 104 -11.64 11.25 3.15
CA ASN A 104 -12.52 11.99 2.24
C ASN A 104 -12.35 11.53 0.79
N TYR A 105 -11.11 11.29 0.35
CA TYR A 105 -10.81 10.78 -0.98
C TYR A 105 -11.33 9.35 -1.20
N LEU A 106 -11.19 8.46 -0.21
CA LEU A 106 -11.57 7.05 -0.34
C LEU A 106 -13.03 6.74 0.00
N ARG A 107 -13.71 7.60 0.77
CA ARG A 107 -15.05 7.34 1.29
C ARG A 107 -16.09 7.15 0.19
N HIS A 108 -15.98 7.92 -0.90
CA HIS A 108 -16.89 7.97 -2.05
C HIS A 108 -18.39 7.94 -1.64
N ASP A 109 -19.30 7.72 -2.59
CA ASP A 109 -20.73 7.47 -2.34
C ASP A 109 -21.00 6.04 -1.85
N TYR A 110 -20.17 5.53 -0.94
CA TYR A 110 -20.37 4.19 -0.38
C TYR A 110 -21.41 4.19 0.75
N CYS A 111 -22.05 3.04 0.94
CA CYS A 111 -22.96 2.84 2.07
C CYS A 111 -22.24 3.05 3.41
N TRP A 112 -23.00 3.39 4.46
CA TRP A 112 -22.45 3.69 5.78
C TRP A 112 -21.51 2.59 6.32
N TYR A 113 -21.83 1.31 6.07
CA TYR A 113 -21.00 0.19 6.50
C TYR A 113 -19.63 0.19 5.83
N ASN A 114 -19.58 0.40 4.51
CA ASN A 114 -18.31 0.49 3.78
C ASN A 114 -17.52 1.74 4.19
N ARG A 115 -18.20 2.86 4.45
CA ARG A 115 -17.56 4.08 4.98
C ARG A 115 -16.88 3.81 6.32
N LEU A 116 -17.55 3.12 7.24
CA LEU A 116 -16.99 2.72 8.52
C LEU A 116 -15.81 1.74 8.35
N ALA A 117 -15.95 0.72 7.51
CA ALA A 117 -14.89 -0.25 7.23
C ALA A 117 -13.63 0.42 6.67
N ILE A 118 -13.78 1.35 5.73
CA ILE A 118 -12.69 2.15 5.16
C ILE A 118 -12.04 3.00 6.25
N LYS A 119 -12.82 3.69 7.09
CA LYS A 119 -12.29 4.50 8.20
C LYS A 119 -11.44 3.66 9.15
N MET A 120 -11.94 2.51 9.58
CA MET A 120 -11.23 1.62 10.49
C MET A 120 -9.95 1.06 9.86
N ALA A 121 -10.01 0.66 8.59
CA ALA A 121 -8.82 0.22 7.85
C ALA A 121 -7.76 1.33 7.77
N LEU A 122 -8.16 2.57 7.49
CA LEU A 122 -7.24 3.71 7.42
C LEU A 122 -6.58 4.00 8.77
N ILE A 123 -7.34 3.98 9.87
CA ILE A 123 -6.79 4.16 11.22
C ILE A 123 -5.75 3.06 11.52
N TYR A 124 -6.09 1.81 11.24
CA TYR A 124 -5.16 0.68 11.41
C TYR A 124 -3.84 0.91 10.65
N TRP A 125 -3.95 1.24 9.36
CA TRP A 125 -2.78 1.44 8.51
C TRP A 125 -1.95 2.66 8.91
N HIS A 126 -2.61 3.74 9.33
CA HIS A 126 -1.95 4.95 9.81
C HIS A 126 -1.13 4.66 11.06
N ASN A 127 -1.72 3.98 12.05
CA ASN A 127 -1.01 3.59 13.27
C ASN A 127 0.18 2.68 12.97
N LYS A 128 0.00 1.72 12.06
CA LYS A 128 1.09 0.83 11.62
C LYS A 128 2.21 1.59 10.91
N LEU A 129 1.86 2.57 10.07
CA LEU A 129 2.83 3.44 9.39
C LEU A 129 3.62 4.29 10.40
N LEU A 130 2.95 4.87 11.39
CA LEU A 130 3.60 5.63 12.46
C LEU A 130 4.56 4.75 13.27
N GLN A 131 4.15 3.53 13.62
CA GLN A 131 5.03 2.58 14.32
C GLN A 131 6.29 2.25 13.52
N ILE A 132 6.17 2.01 12.21
CA ILE A 132 7.32 1.76 11.33
C ILE A 132 8.25 2.97 11.30
N LYS A 133 7.70 4.19 11.16
CA LYS A 133 8.49 5.43 11.19
C LYS A 133 9.23 5.60 12.51
N LEU A 134 8.54 5.46 13.64
CA LEU A 134 9.15 5.56 14.97
C LEU A 134 10.27 4.53 15.17
N ASN A 135 10.07 3.28 14.73
CA ASN A 135 11.08 2.24 14.82
C ASN A 135 12.30 2.55 13.95
N SER A 136 12.11 3.11 12.75
CA SER A 136 13.22 3.53 11.89
C SER A 136 14.04 4.65 12.52
N ILE A 137 13.39 5.63 13.16
CA ILE A 137 14.04 6.74 13.88
C ILE A 137 14.84 6.20 15.07
N ARG A 138 14.23 5.34 15.90
CA ARG A 138 14.89 4.69 17.04
C ARG A 138 16.14 3.93 16.61
N TYR A 139 16.05 3.18 15.51
CA TYR A 139 17.19 2.45 14.95
C TYR A 139 18.30 3.40 14.48
N ALA A 140 17.95 4.48 13.78
CA ALA A 140 18.92 5.48 13.32
C ALA A 140 19.64 6.18 14.48
N VAL A 141 18.91 6.56 15.54
CA VAL A 141 19.50 7.16 16.76
C VAL A 141 20.44 6.16 17.43
N LYS A 142 20.02 4.90 17.62
CA LYS A 142 20.88 3.85 18.19
C LYS A 142 22.16 3.67 17.40
N LYS A 143 22.08 3.65 16.07
CA LYS A 143 23.25 3.53 15.19
C LYS A 143 24.20 4.72 15.31
N LYS A 144 23.68 5.95 15.38
CA LYS A 144 24.48 7.16 15.60
C LYS A 144 25.20 7.13 16.96
N ARG A 145 24.48 6.74 18.02
CA ARG A 145 25.05 6.60 19.38
C ARG A 145 26.21 5.60 19.40
N LEU A 146 26.03 4.42 18.81
CA LEU A 146 27.09 3.40 18.73
C LEU A 146 28.32 3.89 17.94
N LYS A 147 28.11 4.69 16.89
CA LYS A 147 29.21 5.29 16.12
C LYS A 147 30.00 6.29 16.97
N LEU A 148 29.30 7.17 17.70
CA LEU A 148 29.89 8.13 18.64
C LEU A 148 30.70 7.43 19.75
N GLU A 149 30.13 6.40 20.39
CA GLU A 149 30.81 5.63 21.44
C GLU A 149 32.11 4.97 20.92
N ARG A 150 32.11 4.46 19.68
CA ARG A 150 33.32 3.90 19.05
C ARG A 150 34.37 4.98 18.77
N THR A 151 33.97 6.13 18.24
CA THR A 151 34.89 7.26 17.98
C THR A 151 35.53 7.77 19.27
N LEU A 152 34.75 7.93 20.34
CA LEU A 152 35.25 8.36 21.66
C LEU A 152 36.21 7.33 22.26
N LYS A 153 35.92 6.04 22.12
CA LYS A 153 36.78 4.95 22.62
C LYS A 153 38.11 4.86 21.88
N ASN A 154 38.12 5.08 20.57
CA ASN A 154 39.34 5.10 19.77
C ASN A 154 40.16 6.36 20.03
N GLY A 155 39.53 7.54 20.07
CA GLY A 155 40.22 8.78 20.41
C GLY A 155 40.89 8.74 21.78
N ARG A 156 40.28 8.10 22.79
CA ARG A 156 40.93 7.90 24.11
C ARG A 156 42.16 6.98 24.08
N LYS A 157 42.27 6.07 23.11
CA LYS A 157 43.46 5.21 22.97
C LYS A 157 44.64 5.93 22.34
N ASP A 158 44.40 6.97 21.56
CA ASP A 158 45.44 7.73 20.88
C ASP A 158 46.11 8.79 21.80
N PHE A 159 45.59 8.98 23.03
CA PHE A 159 46.10 9.91 24.05
C PHE A 159 46.62 9.22 25.33
N SER A 160 46.78 7.89 25.33
CA SER A 160 47.47 7.11 26.39
C SER A 160 48.66 6.38 25.80
#